data_AF-A0A524KT08-F1
#
_entry.id   AF-A0A524KT08-F1
#
_cell.length_a   1.000
_cell.length_b   1.000
_cell.length_c   1.000
_cell.angle_alpha   90.00
_cell.angle_beta   90.00
_cell.angle_gamma   90.00
#
_symmetry.space_group_name_H-M   'P 1'
#
loop_
_entity.id
_entity.type
_entity.pdbx_description
1 polymer ?
#
loop_
_entity_poly.entity_id
_entity_poly.type
_entity_poly.pdbx_seq_one_letter_code
_entity_poly.pdbx_strand_id
1 'polypeptide(L)'
;VAALWPDRVVALVSGNAYNIQDITHAMEPAPAAEEASYWYQFYFHSQRGRSGLIEDRRAIACQLWQMWSPNWKFDDATFDRSASALDNPDFVEVVIHSYRHRFGLVPGDPRLADIETRLAAQPPITVTAITIDGDADGVNTGTAQHAKMFTGPHQHRVFAQAGHNLPQERPADWAQAVLDARAMATG
;
A
#
# COMPACT_ATOMS: atom_id res chain seq x y z
N VAL A 1 -9.31 -2.38 9.07
CA VAL A 1 -10.21 -3.37 9.71
C VAL A 1 -9.51 -4.14 10.82
N ALA A 2 -8.45 -4.89 10.53
CA ALA A 2 -7.74 -5.73 11.51
C ALA A 2 -7.32 -5.03 12.82
N ALA A 3 -6.90 -3.75 12.75
CA ALA A 3 -6.50 -3.00 13.93
C ALA A 3 -7.68 -2.55 14.84
N LEU A 4 -8.82 -2.18 14.24
CA LEU A 4 -9.92 -1.50 14.96
C LEU A 4 -11.16 -2.37 15.19
N TRP A 5 -11.32 -3.42 14.38
CA TRP A 5 -12.40 -4.39 14.45
C TRP A 5 -11.83 -5.80 14.21
N PRO A 6 -10.95 -6.28 15.10
CA PRO A 6 -10.26 -7.57 14.95
C PRO A 6 -11.24 -8.74 14.86
N ASP A 7 -12.40 -8.67 15.54
CA ASP A 7 -13.43 -9.73 15.52
C ASP A 7 -14.01 -10.00 14.12
N ARG A 8 -13.78 -9.10 13.16
CA ARG A 8 -14.19 -9.26 11.75
C ARG A 8 -13.11 -9.90 10.88
N VAL A 9 -11.96 -10.26 11.43
CA VAL A 9 -10.78 -10.73 10.69
C VAL A 9 -10.30 -12.04 11.27
N VAL A 10 -10.45 -13.12 10.49
CA VAL A 10 -9.89 -14.44 10.85
C VAL A 10 -8.37 -14.41 10.80
N ALA A 11 -7.81 -13.85 9.71
CA ALA A 11 -6.39 -13.69 9.50
C ALA A 11 -6.13 -12.56 8.50
N LEU A 12 -4.92 -12.00 8.54
CA LEU A 12 -4.45 -10.94 7.65
C LEU A 12 -3.28 -11.43 6.79
N VAL A 13 -3.33 -11.20 5.48
CA VAL A 13 -2.13 -11.16 4.63
C VAL A 13 -1.90 -9.72 4.23
N SER A 14 -0.71 -9.18 4.51
CA SER A 14 -0.39 -7.77 4.26
C SER A 14 0.93 -7.62 3.50
N GLY A 15 0.87 -7.06 2.29
CA GLY A 15 2.04 -6.63 1.54
C GLY A 15 2.69 -5.42 2.20
N ASN A 16 4.03 -5.36 2.26
CA ASN A 16 4.77 -4.30 2.93
C ASN A 16 4.39 -4.08 4.42
N ALA A 17 3.98 -5.16 5.09
CA ALA A 17 3.69 -5.22 6.52
C ALA A 17 2.64 -4.20 7.02
N TYR A 18 3.02 -3.26 7.90
CA TYR A 18 2.11 -2.36 8.61
C TYR A 18 1.94 -1.03 7.85
N ASN A 19 0.76 -0.83 7.24
CA ASN A 19 0.50 0.27 6.30
C ASN A 19 -0.48 1.33 6.86
N ILE A 20 -0.75 1.35 8.16
CA ILE A 20 -1.57 2.43 8.75
C ILE A 20 -0.73 3.71 8.70
N GLN A 21 -1.25 4.74 8.04
CA GLN A 21 -0.54 6.00 7.88
C GLN A 21 -0.26 6.63 9.25
N ASP A 22 0.95 7.13 9.44
CA ASP A 22 1.32 7.94 10.59
C ASP A 22 1.30 9.43 10.19
N ILE A 23 0.10 10.00 10.14
CA ILE A 23 -0.09 11.40 9.72
C ILE A 23 0.62 12.36 10.68
N THR A 24 0.76 12.00 11.95
CA THR A 24 1.44 12.83 12.97
C THR A 24 2.91 13.06 12.63
N HIS A 25 3.56 12.07 12.03
CA HIS A 25 4.96 12.14 11.61
C HIS A 25 5.12 12.32 10.08
N ALA A 26 4.04 12.60 9.33
CA ALA A 26 4.10 12.72 7.87
C ALA A 26 4.97 13.88 7.34
N MET A 27 5.31 14.84 8.21
CA MET A 27 6.22 15.95 7.88
C MET A 27 7.68 15.64 8.21
N GLU A 28 7.97 14.49 8.81
CA GLU A 28 9.33 14.01 9.02
C GLU A 28 9.83 13.36 7.72
N PRO A 29 10.92 13.89 7.13
CA PRO A 29 11.40 13.36 5.87
C PRO A 29 12.05 11.98 6.06
N ALA A 30 11.82 11.09 5.10
CA ALA A 30 12.56 9.85 4.96
C ALA A 30 13.98 10.12 4.43
N PRO A 31 14.88 9.12 4.41
CA PRO A 31 16.16 9.24 3.72
C PRO A 31 15.96 9.64 2.25
N ALA A 32 16.84 10.50 1.72
CA ALA A 32 16.67 11.09 0.39
C ALA A 32 16.45 10.07 -0.75
N ALA A 33 17.05 8.88 -0.65
CA ALA A 33 16.85 7.81 -1.62
C ALA A 33 15.43 7.24 -1.60
N GLU A 34 14.81 7.13 -0.42
CA GLU A 34 13.40 6.74 -0.27
C GLU A 34 12.48 7.85 -0.74
N GLU A 35 12.77 9.10 -0.38
CA GLU A 35 11.96 10.25 -0.84
C GLU A 35 11.91 10.36 -2.37
N ALA A 36 13.00 10.01 -3.05
CA ALA A 36 13.02 9.97 -4.51
C ALA A 36 12.05 8.92 -5.09
N SER A 37 11.85 7.77 -4.42
CA SER A 37 10.88 6.75 -4.86
C SER A 37 9.43 7.24 -4.69
N TYR A 38 9.20 8.23 -3.82
CA TYR A 38 7.89 8.84 -3.53
C TYR A 38 7.57 10.07 -4.38
N TRP A 39 8.31 10.36 -5.46
CA TRP A 39 8.14 11.57 -6.29
C TRP A 39 6.68 11.90 -6.65
N TYR A 40 5.88 10.86 -6.93
CA TYR A 40 4.49 10.98 -7.35
C TYR A 40 3.60 11.54 -6.24
N GLN A 41 3.90 11.22 -4.97
CA GLN A 41 3.16 11.75 -3.82
C GLN A 41 3.26 13.27 -3.83
N PHE A 42 4.48 13.80 -3.94
CA PHE A 42 4.74 15.25 -4.02
C PHE A 42 4.19 15.89 -5.30
N TYR A 43 4.27 15.18 -6.42
CA TYR A 43 3.70 15.65 -7.68
C TYR A 43 2.21 15.94 -7.53
N PHE A 44 1.47 15.04 -6.89
CA PHE A 44 0.04 15.13 -6.62
C PHE A 44 -0.37 16.17 -5.57
N HIS A 45 0.59 16.75 -4.83
CA HIS A 45 0.31 17.92 -4.00
C HIS A 45 -0.05 19.14 -4.87
N SER A 46 0.52 19.25 -6.06
CA SER A 46 0.36 20.40 -6.95
C SER A 46 -0.85 20.32 -7.89
N GLN A 47 -1.32 21.47 -8.37
CA GLN A 47 -2.32 21.52 -9.45
C GLN A 47 -1.78 20.88 -10.75
N ARG A 48 -0.47 20.97 -11.01
CA ARG A 48 0.17 20.33 -12.16
C ARG A 48 0.03 18.81 -12.10
N GLY A 49 0.23 18.20 -10.92
CA GLY A 49 0.02 16.77 -10.72
C GLY A 49 -1.42 16.34 -10.96
N ARG A 50 -2.39 17.12 -10.44
CA ARG A 50 -3.81 16.90 -10.73
C ARG A 50 -4.11 16.97 -12.22
N SER A 51 -3.65 18.01 -12.93
CA SER A 51 -3.80 18.11 -14.37
C SER A 51 -3.16 16.92 -15.10
N GLY A 52 -2.00 16.44 -14.66
CA GLY A 52 -1.36 15.24 -15.21
C GLY A 52 -2.27 14.01 -15.18
N LEU A 53 -2.99 13.77 -14.08
CA LEU A 53 -3.95 12.66 -13.99
C LEU A 53 -5.20 12.87 -14.86
N ILE A 54 -5.61 14.12 -15.07
CA ILE A 54 -6.74 14.43 -15.96
C ILE A 54 -6.36 14.12 -17.41
N GLU A 55 -5.20 14.61 -17.84
CA GLU A 55 -4.72 14.48 -19.21
C GLU A 55 -4.26 13.04 -19.53
N ASP A 56 -3.49 12.40 -18.64
CA ASP A 56 -2.88 11.10 -18.93
C ASP A 56 -2.61 10.24 -17.68
N ARG A 57 -3.68 9.88 -16.95
CA ARG A 57 -3.59 8.93 -15.83
C ARG A 57 -3.03 7.57 -16.21
N ARG A 58 -3.23 7.12 -17.45
CA ARG A 58 -2.81 5.79 -17.92
C ARG A 58 -1.29 5.74 -18.04
N ALA A 59 -0.66 6.74 -18.67
CA ALA A 59 0.80 6.80 -18.73
C ALA A 59 1.44 6.96 -17.35
N ILE A 60 0.85 7.79 -16.47
CA ILE A 60 1.36 7.94 -15.09
C ILE A 60 1.28 6.60 -14.33
N ALA A 61 0.14 5.90 -14.39
CA ALA A 61 -0.01 4.61 -13.72
C ALA A 61 0.94 3.54 -14.29
N CYS A 62 1.11 3.49 -15.62
CA CYS A 62 2.04 2.55 -16.26
C CYS A 62 3.49 2.84 -15.84
N GLN A 63 3.90 4.11 -15.80
CA GLN A 63 5.22 4.53 -15.32
C GLN A 63 5.45 4.10 -13.86
N LEU A 64 4.42 4.26 -13.00
CA LEU A 64 4.50 3.81 -11.61
C LEU A 64 4.63 2.28 -11.51
N TRP A 65 3.87 1.51 -12.29
CA TRP A 65 4.00 0.04 -12.31
C TRP A 65 5.40 -0.42 -12.70
N GLN A 66 5.99 0.19 -13.73
CA GLN A 66 7.35 -0.13 -14.17
C GLN A 66 8.40 0.22 -13.10
N MET A 67 8.22 1.35 -12.41
CA MET A 67 9.12 1.79 -11.35
C MET A 67 9.01 0.92 -10.10
N TRP A 68 7.79 0.57 -9.69
CA TRP A 68 7.51 -0.19 -8.47
C TRP A 68 7.83 -1.68 -8.62
N SER A 69 7.76 -2.21 -9.84
CA SER A 69 8.02 -3.61 -10.16
C SER A 69 9.00 -3.77 -11.33
N PRO A 70 10.28 -3.40 -11.17
CA PRO A 70 11.27 -3.34 -12.27
C PRO A 70 11.54 -4.70 -12.95
N ASN A 71 11.37 -5.80 -12.21
CA ASN A 71 11.54 -7.16 -12.71
C ASN A 71 10.28 -7.71 -13.38
N TRP A 72 9.13 -7.07 -13.18
CA TRP A 72 7.87 -7.52 -13.77
C TRP A 72 7.76 -7.06 -15.22
N LYS A 73 7.93 -8.01 -16.15
CA LYS A 73 7.76 -7.76 -17.59
C LYS A 73 6.30 -7.97 -18.00
N PHE A 74 5.40 -7.12 -17.49
CA PHE A 74 4.01 -7.13 -17.91
C PHE A 74 3.87 -6.63 -19.35
N ASP A 75 2.89 -7.18 -20.08
CA ASP A 75 2.50 -6.71 -21.40
C ASP A 75 1.39 -5.67 -21.31
N ASP A 76 1.16 -4.96 -22.42
CA ASP A 76 0.11 -3.93 -22.52
C ASP A 76 -1.26 -4.51 -22.18
N ALA A 77 -1.55 -5.74 -22.64
CA ALA A 77 -2.80 -6.43 -22.34
C ALA A 77 -3.00 -6.65 -20.84
N THR A 78 -1.94 -6.89 -20.06
CA THR A 78 -2.01 -7.02 -18.61
C THR A 78 -2.26 -5.70 -17.91
N PHE A 79 -1.60 -4.64 -18.36
CA PHE A 79 -1.87 -3.30 -17.85
C PHE A 79 -3.31 -2.86 -18.17
N ASP A 80 -3.75 -3.04 -19.43
CA ASP A 80 -5.05 -2.59 -19.93
C ASP A 80 -6.25 -3.21 -19.19
N ARG A 81 -6.12 -4.46 -18.72
CA ARG A 81 -7.14 -5.09 -17.87
C ARG A 81 -7.41 -4.27 -16.59
N SER A 82 -6.39 -3.65 -16.02
CA SER A 82 -6.52 -2.78 -14.84
C SER A 82 -6.77 -1.32 -15.22
N ALA A 83 -6.22 -0.87 -16.36
CA ALA A 83 -6.28 0.52 -16.79
C ALA A 83 -7.72 1.03 -16.98
N SER A 84 -8.66 0.15 -17.35
CA SER A 84 -10.09 0.52 -17.46
C SER A 84 -10.69 1.04 -16.15
N ALA A 85 -10.20 0.57 -15.00
CA ALA A 85 -10.66 1.07 -13.70
C ALA A 85 -10.19 2.50 -13.40
N LEU A 86 -9.12 2.95 -14.07
CA LEU A 86 -8.61 4.32 -13.95
C LEU A 86 -9.55 5.34 -14.62
N ASP A 87 -10.42 4.88 -15.52
CA ASP A 87 -11.41 5.72 -16.21
C ASP A 87 -12.63 6.04 -15.32
N ASN A 88 -12.67 5.51 -14.09
CA ASN A 88 -13.66 5.91 -13.10
C ASN A 88 -13.66 7.46 -12.94
N PRO A 89 -14.84 8.11 -13.01
CA PRO A 89 -14.92 9.58 -12.95
C PRO A 89 -14.33 10.17 -11.67
N ASP A 90 -14.33 9.42 -10.57
CA ASP A 90 -13.83 9.85 -9.26
C ASP A 90 -12.32 9.59 -9.08
N PHE A 91 -11.68 8.85 -10.00
CA PHE A 91 -10.30 8.39 -9.85
C PHE A 91 -9.33 9.53 -9.52
N VAL A 92 -9.41 10.63 -10.27
CA VAL A 92 -8.51 11.79 -10.09
C VAL A 92 -8.69 12.40 -8.70
N GLU A 93 -9.93 12.67 -8.29
CA GLU A 93 -10.19 13.31 -7.00
C GLU A 93 -9.82 12.39 -5.83
N VAL A 94 -10.08 11.08 -5.95
CA VAL A 94 -9.67 10.08 -4.95
C VAL A 94 -8.15 10.02 -4.80
N VAL A 95 -7.41 9.96 -5.92
CA VAL A 95 -5.93 9.92 -5.89
C VAL A 95 -5.36 11.20 -5.29
N ILE A 96 -5.82 12.36 -5.76
CA ILE A 96 -5.33 13.66 -5.27
C ILE A 96 -5.66 13.87 -3.80
N HIS A 97 -6.88 13.53 -3.36
CA HIS A 97 -7.27 13.62 -1.95
C HIS A 97 -6.42 12.69 -1.09
N SER A 98 -6.25 11.42 -1.50
CA SER A 98 -5.45 10.44 -0.76
C SER A 98 -4.02 10.90 -0.48
N TYR A 99 -3.31 11.38 -1.52
CA TYR A 99 -1.93 11.84 -1.33
C TYR A 99 -1.86 13.17 -0.59
N ARG A 100 -2.78 14.11 -0.78
CA ARG A 100 -2.79 15.36 0.00
C ARG A 100 -3.13 15.12 1.47
N HIS A 101 -4.07 14.21 1.76
CA HIS A 101 -4.51 13.90 3.12
C HIS A 101 -3.39 13.26 3.93
N ARG A 102 -2.61 12.36 3.29
CA ARG A 102 -1.43 11.72 3.88
C ARG A 102 -0.43 12.72 4.47
N PHE A 103 -0.36 13.93 3.91
CA PHE A 103 0.52 15.02 4.36
C PHE A 103 -0.23 16.18 5.03
N GLY A 104 -1.49 15.99 5.43
CA GLY A 104 -2.29 17.02 6.11
C GLY A 104 -2.61 18.26 5.26
N LEU A 105 -2.50 18.17 3.93
CA LEU A 105 -2.72 19.29 3.00
C LEU A 105 -4.20 19.51 2.65
N VAL A 106 -5.07 18.60 3.05
CA VAL A 106 -6.53 18.66 2.87
C VAL A 106 -7.21 17.99 4.07
N PRO A 107 -8.36 18.47 4.55
CA PRO A 107 -9.08 17.79 5.63
C PRO A 107 -9.58 16.41 5.20
N GLY A 108 -9.62 15.49 6.16
CA GLY A 108 -10.36 14.23 6.05
C GLY A 108 -11.87 14.44 6.18
N ASP A 109 -12.63 13.36 6.02
CA ASP A 109 -14.08 13.37 6.24
C ASP A 109 -14.38 13.43 7.75
N PRO A 110 -15.10 14.46 8.25
CA PRO A 110 -15.42 14.57 9.68
C PRO A 110 -16.17 13.36 10.25
N ARG A 111 -16.91 12.62 9.42
CA ARG A 111 -17.63 11.41 9.84
C ARG A 111 -16.70 10.25 10.18
N LEU A 112 -15.45 10.32 9.74
CA LEU A 112 -14.41 9.31 9.97
C LEU A 112 -13.37 9.77 11.02
N ALA A 113 -13.53 10.95 11.62
CA ALA A 113 -12.56 11.52 12.55
C ALA A 113 -12.23 10.63 13.76
N ASP A 114 -13.21 9.89 14.28
CA ASP A 114 -12.98 8.91 15.36
C ASP A 114 -12.06 7.77 14.91
N ILE A 115 -12.28 7.25 13.70
CA ILE A 115 -11.46 6.20 13.11
C ILE A 115 -10.02 6.70 12.92
N GLU A 116 -9.84 7.88 12.32
CA GLU A 116 -8.53 8.48 12.14
C GLU A 116 -7.82 8.73 13.48
N THR A 117 -8.54 9.22 14.49
CA THR A 117 -7.98 9.42 15.85
C THR A 117 -7.45 8.12 16.44
N ARG A 118 -8.19 7.01 16.28
CA ARG A 118 -7.79 5.70 16.77
C ARG A 118 -6.62 5.11 15.97
N LEU A 119 -6.54 5.37 14.66
CA LEU A 119 -5.43 4.94 13.81
C LEU A 119 -4.15 5.75 14.04
N ALA A 120 -4.26 7.03 14.36
CA ALA A 120 -3.13 7.91 14.68
C ALA A 120 -2.34 7.43 15.91
N ALA A 121 -2.98 6.68 16.82
CA ALA A 121 -2.30 6.02 17.93
C ALA A 121 -1.45 4.80 17.52
N GLN A 122 -1.40 4.48 16.22
CA GLN A 122 -0.66 3.35 15.64
C GLN A 122 -0.97 2.01 16.36
N PRO A 123 -2.25 1.61 16.46
CA PRO A 123 -2.64 0.43 17.21
C PRO A 123 -2.02 -0.84 16.62
N PRO A 124 -1.57 -1.80 17.45
CA PRO A 124 -1.02 -3.05 16.98
C PRO A 124 -2.09 -3.91 16.29
N ILE A 125 -1.65 -4.78 15.38
CA ILE A 125 -2.46 -5.84 14.79
C ILE A 125 -2.37 -7.08 15.68
N THR A 126 -3.49 -7.47 16.29
CA THR A 126 -3.55 -8.59 17.25
C THR A 126 -4.02 -9.90 16.61
N VAL A 127 -4.64 -9.84 15.43
CA VAL A 127 -5.06 -11.05 14.69
C VAL A 127 -3.87 -11.74 14.06
N THR A 128 -4.01 -13.04 13.75
CA THR A 128 -3.01 -13.80 13.00
C THR A 128 -2.67 -13.09 11.69
N ALA A 129 -1.37 -12.93 11.42
CA ALA A 129 -0.91 -12.19 10.25
C ALA A 129 0.28 -12.84 9.55
N ILE A 130 0.24 -12.84 8.21
CA ILE A 130 1.41 -13.07 7.37
C ILE A 130 1.71 -11.77 6.63
N THR A 131 2.93 -11.26 6.80
CA THR A 131 3.42 -10.08 6.10
C THR A 131 4.39 -10.49 5.00
N ILE A 132 4.34 -9.80 3.87
CA ILE A 132 5.10 -10.20 2.68
C ILE A 132 5.76 -8.97 2.05
N ASP A 133 7.06 -9.05 1.81
CA ASP A 133 7.80 -8.10 0.96
C ASP A 133 8.19 -8.75 -0.37
N GLY A 134 8.44 -7.91 -1.37
CA GLY A 134 9.17 -8.30 -2.58
C GLY A 134 10.62 -7.82 -2.47
N ASP A 135 11.59 -8.68 -2.77
CA ASP A 135 13.02 -8.30 -2.70
C ASP A 135 13.47 -7.35 -3.84
N ALA A 136 12.57 -7.06 -4.78
CA ALA A 136 12.77 -6.16 -5.90
C ALA A 136 11.72 -5.04 -5.95
N ASP A 137 11.03 -4.77 -4.83
CA ASP A 137 10.08 -3.65 -4.71
C ASP A 137 10.83 -2.32 -4.90
N GLY A 138 10.41 -1.54 -5.90
CA GLY A 138 11.02 -0.26 -6.24
C GLY A 138 10.60 0.91 -5.33
N VAL A 139 9.71 0.65 -4.37
CA VAL A 139 9.19 1.64 -3.41
C VAL A 139 9.77 1.41 -2.03
N ASN A 140 9.66 0.17 -1.52
CA ASN A 140 10.07 -0.20 -0.17
C ASN A 140 11.28 -1.15 -0.22
N THR A 141 12.31 -0.88 0.58
CA THR A 141 13.53 -1.72 0.64
C THR A 141 13.39 -2.94 1.58
N GLY A 142 12.27 -3.03 2.31
CA GLY A 142 11.96 -4.09 3.26
C GLY A 142 11.26 -3.56 4.52
N THR A 143 10.41 -4.38 5.12
CA THR A 143 9.50 -3.97 6.20
C THR A 143 9.55 -4.88 7.44
N ALA A 144 10.56 -5.75 7.54
CA ALA A 144 10.75 -6.67 8.67
C ALA A 144 10.76 -5.96 10.05
N GLN A 145 11.24 -4.71 10.11
CA GLN A 145 11.23 -3.86 11.31
C GLN A 145 9.81 -3.59 11.86
N HIS A 146 8.77 -3.75 11.03
CA HIS A 146 7.37 -3.60 11.45
C HIS A 146 6.84 -4.80 12.25
N ALA A 147 7.62 -5.88 12.44
CA ALA A 147 7.20 -7.06 13.20
C ALA A 147 6.65 -6.70 14.61
N LYS A 148 7.19 -5.68 15.27
CA LYS A 148 6.70 -5.17 16.57
C LYS A 148 5.25 -4.69 16.56
N MET A 149 4.70 -4.35 15.40
CA MET A 149 3.32 -3.90 15.23
C MET A 149 2.33 -5.07 15.13
N PHE A 150 2.80 -6.31 15.07
CA PHE A 150 1.99 -7.52 15.01
C PHE A 150 2.17 -8.29 16.32
N THR A 151 1.19 -8.17 17.22
CA THR A 151 1.27 -8.73 18.58
C THR A 151 0.54 -10.06 18.75
N GLY A 152 -0.17 -10.51 17.70
CA GLY A 152 -0.67 -11.88 17.57
C GLY A 152 0.32 -12.82 16.88
N PRO A 153 -0.11 -14.05 16.53
CA PRO A 153 0.69 -14.96 15.71
C PRO A 153 1.09 -14.29 14.40
N HIS A 154 2.39 -14.18 14.14
CA HIS A 154 2.93 -13.43 13.01
C HIS A 154 4.02 -14.23 12.28
N GLN A 155 3.98 -14.17 10.96
CA GLN A 155 5.07 -14.62 10.09
C GLN A 155 5.41 -13.51 9.09
N HIS A 156 6.70 -13.35 8.82
CA HIS A 156 7.19 -12.51 7.73
C HIS A 156 7.78 -13.36 6.61
N ARG A 157 7.47 -13.03 5.36
CA ARG A 157 7.94 -13.71 4.15
C ARG A 157 8.52 -12.69 3.17
N VAL A 158 9.43 -13.14 2.32
CA VAL A 158 9.97 -12.34 1.22
C VAL A 158 9.82 -13.14 -0.05
N PHE A 159 9.19 -12.55 -1.06
CA PHE A 159 9.05 -13.14 -2.39
C PHE A 159 10.23 -12.73 -3.27
N ALA A 160 10.96 -13.74 -3.75
CA ALA A 160 12.13 -13.54 -4.56
C ALA A 160 11.77 -13.00 -5.96
N GLN A 161 12.56 -12.03 -6.41
CA GLN A 161 12.43 -11.31 -7.69
C GLN A 161 11.06 -10.64 -7.90
N ALA A 162 10.33 -10.35 -6.83
CA ALA A 162 9.01 -9.74 -6.87
C ALA A 162 9.10 -8.26 -6.52
N GLY A 163 8.35 -7.44 -7.24
CA GLY A 163 8.20 -6.02 -6.98
C GLY A 163 7.07 -5.73 -5.99
N HIS A 164 6.34 -4.65 -6.26
CA HIS A 164 5.32 -4.11 -5.37
C HIS A 164 3.96 -4.82 -5.48
N ASN A 165 3.60 -5.35 -6.65
CA ASN A 165 2.29 -5.98 -6.87
C ASN A 165 2.37 -7.50 -6.63
N LEU A 166 2.71 -7.87 -5.40
CA LEU A 166 2.93 -9.25 -4.98
C LEU A 166 1.83 -10.24 -5.40
N PRO A 167 0.53 -9.94 -5.27
CA PRO A 167 -0.52 -10.89 -5.67
C PRO A 167 -0.55 -11.16 -7.18
N GLN A 168 -0.20 -10.17 -8.01
CA GLN A 168 -0.23 -10.31 -9.46
C GLN A 168 1.08 -10.86 -10.03
N GLU A 169 2.21 -10.58 -9.38
CA GLU A 169 3.54 -11.06 -9.76
C GLU A 169 3.85 -12.47 -9.26
N ARG A 170 3.31 -12.85 -8.11
CA ARG A 170 3.50 -14.16 -7.46
C ARG A 170 2.16 -14.73 -6.97
N PRO A 171 1.20 -14.99 -7.89
CA PRO A 171 -0.15 -15.39 -7.52
C PRO A 171 -0.21 -16.70 -6.73
N ALA A 172 0.64 -17.68 -7.07
CA ALA A 172 0.69 -18.96 -6.36
C ALA A 172 1.19 -18.80 -4.92
N ASP A 173 2.29 -18.06 -4.73
CA ASP A 173 2.88 -17.83 -3.41
C ASP A 173 1.95 -16.97 -2.54
N TRP A 174 1.30 -15.97 -3.13
CA TRP A 174 0.30 -15.15 -2.46
C TRP A 174 -0.91 -15.97 -2.01
N ALA A 175 -1.46 -16.82 -2.90
CA ALA A 175 -2.56 -17.72 -2.57
C ALA A 175 -2.16 -18.68 -1.44
N GLN A 176 -0.95 -19.23 -1.47
CA GLN A 176 -0.44 -20.08 -0.39
C GLN A 176 -0.35 -19.32 0.93
N ALA A 177 0.12 -18.06 0.93
CA ALA A 177 0.14 -17.23 2.13
C ALA A 177 -1.27 -16.99 2.71
N VAL A 178 -2.30 -16.84 1.87
CA VAL A 178 -3.69 -16.73 2.33
C VAL A 178 -4.16 -18.02 3.02
N LEU A 179 -3.85 -19.18 2.43
CA LEU A 179 -4.19 -20.49 3.02
C LEU A 179 -3.45 -20.71 4.35
N ASP A 180 -2.17 -20.39 4.39
CA ASP A 180 -1.33 -20.56 5.59
C ASP A 180 -1.78 -19.63 6.71
N ALA A 181 -2.07 -18.36 6.41
CA ALA A 181 -2.55 -17.39 7.40
C ALA A 181 -3.87 -17.86 8.03
N ARG A 182 -4.77 -18.43 7.21
CA ARG A 182 -6.01 -19.03 7.70
C ARG A 182 -5.74 -20.26 8.57
N ALA A 183 -4.85 -21.16 8.16
CA ALA A 183 -4.50 -22.34 8.94
C ALA A 183 -3.91 -21.98 10.30
N MET A 184 -3.00 -21.00 10.33
CA MET A 184 -2.40 -20.44 11.56
C MET A 184 -3.42 -19.82 12.51
N ALA A 185 -4.57 -19.34 12.01
CA ALA A 185 -5.62 -18.78 12.85
C ALA A 185 -6.53 -19.84 13.47
N THR A 186 -6.51 -21.07 12.96
CA THR A 186 -7.44 -22.16 13.36
C THR A 186 -6.77 -23.33 14.08
N GLY A 187 -5.43 -23.40 14.05
CA GLY A 187 -4.63 -24.42 14.74
C GLY A 187 -4.13 -23.91 16.09
#